data_AF-A0AAE6F2B1-F1
#
_entry.id   AF-A0AAE6F2B1-F1
#
_cell.length_a   1.000
_cell.length_b   1.000
_cell.length_c   1.000
_cell.angle_alpha   90.00
_cell.angle_beta   90.00
_cell.angle_gamma   90.00
#
_symmetry.space_group_name_H-M   'P 1'
#
loop_
_entity.id
_entity.type
_entity.pdbx_description
1 polymer ?
#
loop_
_entity_poly.entity_id
_entity_poly.type
_entity_poly.pdbx_seq_one_letter_code
_entity_poly.pdbx_strand_id
1 'polypeptide(L)' 'MLSRSLRFRHFETELFDYVNWYNNFRPHSSLQYLTPVAFKNLHMKTV' A
#
# COMPACT_ATOMS: atom_id res chain seq x y z
N MET A 1 15.71 7.93 27.44
CA MET A 1 14.31 7.83 26.99
C MET A 1 14.07 8.34 25.54
N LEU A 2 15.10 8.69 24.75
CA LEU A 2 14.92 9.23 23.39
C LEU A 2 15.02 8.19 22.25
N SER A 3 15.61 7.02 22.50
CA SER A 3 15.81 5.97 21.48
C SER A 3 14.52 5.23 21.08
N ARG A 4 13.50 5.20 21.95
CA ARG A 4 12.28 4.41 21.72
C ARG A 4 11.33 5.06 20.69
N SER A 5 11.26 6.39 20.61
CA SER A 5 10.34 7.07 19.67
C SER A 5 10.86 7.15 18.23
N LEU A 6 12.18 7.05 18.01
CA LEU A 6 12.77 7.02 16.68
C LEU A 6 12.51 5.68 15.98
N ARG A 7 12.53 4.56 16.73
CA ARG A 7 12.18 3.24 16.19
C ARG A 7 10.72 3.16 15.73
N PHE A 8 9.79 3.74 16.48
CA PHE A 8 8.37 3.75 16.09
C PHE A 8 8.14 4.53 14.79
N ARG A 9 8.74 5.72 14.64
CA ARG A 9 8.59 6.52 13.42
C ARG A 9 9.18 5.84 12.18
N HIS A 10 10.30 5.14 12.33
CA HIS A 10 10.89 4.39 11.23
C HIS A 10 9.97 3.24 10.80
N PHE A 11 9.43 2.48 11.76
CA PHE A 11 8.52 1.38 11.49
C PHE A 11 7.19 1.84 10.84
N GLU A 12 6.65 2.97 11.28
CA GLU A 12 5.48 3.59 10.64
C GLU A 12 5.76 3.97 9.18
N THR A 13 6.97 4.47 8.90
CA THR A 13 7.38 4.84 7.54
C THR A 13 7.49 3.60 6.66
N GLU A 14 8.15 2.55 7.14
CA GLU A 14 8.26 1.28 6.40
C GLU A 14 6.90 0.63 6.12
N LEU A 15 5.98 0.67 7.09
CA LEU A 15 4.62 0.20 6.90
C LEU A 15 3.88 1.03 5.85
N PHE A 16 4.03 2.35 5.87
CA PHE A 16 3.41 3.23 4.89
C PHE A 16 3.95 2.95 3.47
N ASP A 17 5.27 2.81 3.33
CA ASP A 17 5.91 2.47 2.06
C ASP A 17 5.47 1.10 1.54
N TYR A 18 5.35 0.10 2.42
CA TYR A 18 4.83 -1.22 2.07
C TYR A 18 3.38 -1.16 1.57
N VAL A 19 2.51 -0.46 2.29
CA VAL A 19 1.10 -0.30 1.91
C VAL A 19 0.99 0.44 0.57
N ASN A 20 1.80 1.48 0.37
CA ASN A 20 1.84 2.22 -0.89
C ASN A 20 2.30 1.32 -2.05
N TRP A 21 3.38 0.55 -1.86
CA TRP A 21 3.88 -0.41 -2.83
C TRP A 21 2.84 -1.49 -3.18
N TYR A 22 2.20 -2.09 -2.17
CA TYR A 22 1.17 -3.11 -2.35
C TYR A 22 -0.02 -2.59 -3.16
N ASN A 23 -0.49 -1.37 -2.86
CA ASN A 23 -1.70 -0.83 -3.47
C ASN A 23 -1.48 -0.26 -4.88
N ASN A 24 -0.31 0.33 -5.14
CA ASN A 24 -0.07 1.10 -6.37
C ASN A 24 0.88 0.43 -7.36
N PHE A 25 1.80 -0.42 -6.90
CA PHE A 25 2.88 -0.94 -7.74
C PHE A 25 2.89 -2.45 -7.88
N ARG A 26 2.32 -3.21 -6.93
CA ARG A 26 2.31 -4.67 -6.97
C ARG A 26 1.15 -5.20 -7.84
N PRO A 27 1.41 -5.86 -8.97
CA PRO A 27 0.36 -6.54 -9.72
C PRO A 27 -0.02 -7.87 -9.05
N HIS A 28 -1.31 -8.22 -9.10
CA HIS A 28 -1.84 -9.44 -8.50
C HIS A 28 -2.45 -10.33 -9.58
N SER A 29 -2.04 -11.60 -9.64
CA SER A 29 -2.59 -12.57 -10.61
C SER A 29 -4.10 -12.79 -10.44
N SER A 30 -4.62 -12.73 -9.22
CA SER A 30 -6.06 -12.78 -8.92
C SER A 30 -6.84 -11.56 -9.42
N LEU A 31 -6.17 -10.43 -9.64
CA LEU A 31 -6.74 -9.20 -10.19
C LEU A 31 -6.38 -9.03 -11.68
N GLN A 32 -6.16 -10.12 -12.41
CA GLN A 32 -5.74 -10.08 -13.83
C GLN A 32 -4.44 -9.28 -14.04
N TYR A 33 -3.50 -9.38 -13.10
CA TYR A 33 -2.25 -8.62 -13.07
C TYR A 33 -2.43 -7.10 -12.91
N LEU A 34 -3.58 -6.66 -12.43
CA LEU A 34 -3.81 -5.28 -12.00
C LEU A 34 -3.33 -5.06 -10.56
N THR A 35 -3.04 -3.80 -10.25
CA THR A 35 -2.83 -3.36 -8.87
C THR A 35 -4.18 -3.13 -8.18
N PRO A 36 -4.27 -3.19 -6.84
CA PRO A 36 -5.52 -2.96 -6.13
C PRO A 36 -6.20 -1.63 -6.49
N VAL A 37 -5.43 -0.54 -6.65
CA VAL A 37 -5.97 0.76 -7.05
C VAL A 37 -6.44 0.75 -8.51
N ALA A 38 -5.69 0.15 -9.43
CA ALA A 38 -6.11 0.03 -10.82
C ALA A 38 -7.41 -0.79 -10.94
N PHE A 39 -7.50 -1.90 -10.21
CA PHE A 39 -8.71 -2.72 -10.15
C PHE A 39 -9.91 -1.94 -9.62
N LYS A 40 -9.73 -1.18 -8.53
CA LYS A 40 -10.77 -0.30 -7.99
C LYS A 40 -11.25 0.70 -9.04
N ASN A 41 -10.34 1.39 -9.73
CA ASN A 41 -10.70 2.42 -10.72
C ASN A 41 -11.42 1.83 -11.95
N LEU A 42 -11.08 0.60 -12.35
CA LEU A 42 -11.68 -0.07 -13.50
C LEU A 42 -13.08 -0.63 -13.18
N HIS A 43 -13.27 -1.19 -11.98
CA HIS A 43 -14.47 -1.96 -11.65
C HIS A 43 -15.43 -1.27 -10.70
N MET A 44 -14.97 -0.27 -9.94
CA MET A 44 -15.81 0.52 -9.06
C MET A 44 -16.05 1.89 -9.71
N LYS A 45 -17.01 1.94 -10.64
CA LYS A 45 -17.64 3.21 -11.00
C LYS A 45 -18.39 3.68 -9.76
N THR A 46 -18.03 4.85 -9.24
CA THR A 46 -18.82 5.55 -8.22
C THR A 46 -20.26 5.63 -8.70
N VAL A 47 -21.17 4.94 -8.00
CA VAL A 47 -22.62 5.17 -8.12
C VAL A 47 -22.92 6.52 -7.51
#